data_AF-A0A1X0NPU0-F1
#
_entry.id   AF-A0A1X0NPU0-F1
#
_cell.length_a   1.000
_cell.length_b   1.000
_cell.length_c   1.000
_cell.angle_alpha   90.00
_cell.angle_beta   90.00
_cell.angle_gamma   90.00
#
_symmetry.space_group_name_H-M   'P 1'
#
loop_
_entity.id
_entity.type
_entity.pdbx_description
1 polymer ?
#
loop_
_entity_poly.entity_id
_entity_poly.type
_entity_poly.pdbx_seq_one_letter_code
_entity_poly.pdbx_strand_id
1 'polypeptide(L)'
;MGSDGKGSGDESHVVTEATMEKTVNSATVLRYPFQIMELGWLIEYIDTCLSREERWAAAMRIINCLMAFALINEDPFLEQAAFQFYDTMIEKGGKKIWPKRTRDVSLTFEAAYSAFETACVIGKCPHLDSRKRVGLLKVREEVIKKIEKSLENTSITAGNTKINEVLNISISRMQALRQSPDSSLAFDALMESLKSLFFCFIPCLGLYSMIHGSGTKNNIYVCNECCPCFAKLRTTYTLFIRDVEKTKIIDCLLMMAVKEDDDLVAKLVEELFTRFDCRIPLLEKPIRRIQNGALFIVRMALFDAFRYVKILLTSLRASPVTLIPLMDNVILTLSITRKEMKGIKGLSDHLALVDRASATADSIYSKLGTEKSAQELNTLKEDINRIFSLLCAPEFHLASHSRDPLVGKGANLMCGNPGCPGKVKEMLKCSGCRVTFYCNVECQREDWKTHRLLCNEMRSRKIAPTPVEVVECPVQTLKAAALA
;
A
#
# COMPACT_ATOMS: atom_id res chain seq x y z
N MET A 1 -75.99 4.74 17.27
CA MET A 1 -75.53 6.03 17.79
C MET A 1 -74.01 5.96 17.78
N GLY A 2 -73.27 6.42 16.78
CA GLY A 2 -73.33 7.71 16.08
C GLY A 2 -72.16 8.56 16.60
N SER A 3 -71.20 8.88 15.70
CA SER A 3 -70.18 9.97 15.75
C SER A 3 -69.13 9.92 16.89
N ASP A 4 -67.85 10.29 16.76
CA ASP A 4 -67.05 10.92 15.71
C ASP A 4 -65.55 10.73 16.01
N GLY A 5 -64.72 10.85 14.97
CA GLY A 5 -63.27 10.66 15.04
C GLY A 5 -62.43 11.91 15.33
N LYS A 6 -61.15 11.65 15.65
CA LYS A 6 -59.92 12.46 15.54
C LYS A 6 -58.78 11.44 15.65
N GLY A 7 -57.94 11.16 14.65
CA GLY A 7 -57.04 12.09 13.99
C GLY A 7 -55.68 12.06 14.71
N SER A 8 -54.77 11.16 14.34
CA SER A 8 -53.32 11.27 14.63
C SER A 8 -52.53 10.85 13.40
N GLY A 9 -51.75 11.79 12.89
CA GLY A 9 -51.06 11.71 11.60
C GLY A 9 -50.04 10.59 11.51
N ASP A 10 -50.01 10.01 10.31
CA ASP A 10 -49.01 9.08 9.84
C ASP A 10 -47.74 9.89 9.48
N GLU A 11 -46.82 10.04 10.43
CA GLU A 11 -45.49 10.56 10.13
C GLU A 11 -44.67 9.47 9.44
N SER A 12 -44.81 9.41 8.11
CA SER A 12 -43.84 8.78 7.23
C SER A 12 -42.47 9.44 7.43
N HIS A 13 -41.64 8.85 8.29
CA HIS A 13 -40.24 9.21 8.39
C HIS A 13 -39.51 8.82 7.09
N VAL A 14 -39.54 9.72 6.11
CA VAL A 14 -38.62 9.68 4.97
C VAL A 14 -37.22 9.95 5.51
N VAL A 15 -36.49 8.88 5.79
CA VAL A 15 -35.08 8.95 6.18
C VAL A 15 -34.28 9.36 4.94
N THR A 16 -33.92 10.64 4.86
CA THR A 16 -33.00 11.15 3.83
C THR A 16 -31.58 10.63 4.06
N GLU A 17 -30.82 10.43 2.97
CA GLU A 17 -29.44 9.92 2.96
C GLU A 17 -28.50 10.69 3.92
N ALA A 18 -28.76 11.98 4.14
CA ALA A 18 -28.03 12.85 5.08
C ALA A 18 -28.23 12.50 6.57
N THR A 19 -29.33 11.83 6.93
CA THR A 19 -29.64 11.47 8.33
C THR A 19 -28.96 10.16 8.74
N MET A 20 -28.63 9.28 7.79
CA MET A 20 -27.89 8.04 8.04
C MET A 20 -26.41 8.28 8.39
N GLU A 21 -25.83 9.41 7.96
CA GLU A 21 -24.41 9.73 8.19
C GLU A 21 -24.08 10.13 9.65
N LYS A 22 -25.07 10.34 10.52
CA LYS A 22 -24.86 10.77 11.92
C LYS A 22 -24.85 9.64 12.95
N THR A 23 -25.26 8.42 12.59
CA THR A 23 -25.17 7.26 13.48
C THR A 23 -23.78 6.63 13.40
N VAL A 24 -23.05 6.69 14.52
CA VAL A 24 -21.73 6.08 14.65
C VAL A 24 -21.88 4.56 14.77
N ASN A 25 -21.42 3.81 13.78
CA ASN A 25 -21.42 2.36 13.81
C ASN A 25 -20.27 1.84 14.69
N SER A 26 -20.58 1.35 15.89
CA SER A 26 -19.62 0.71 16.80
C SER A 26 -19.39 -0.77 16.50
N ALA A 27 -20.16 -1.38 15.59
CA ALA A 27 -20.04 -2.80 15.23
C ALA A 27 -19.00 -3.07 14.13
N THR A 28 -18.46 -2.02 13.49
CA THR A 28 -17.43 -2.17 12.45
C THR A 28 -16.07 -2.53 13.05
N VAL A 29 -15.58 -3.73 12.73
CA VAL A 29 -14.20 -4.16 13.06
C VAL A 29 -13.25 -3.62 11.99
N LEU A 30 -12.45 -2.62 12.35
CA LEU A 30 -11.45 -2.00 11.49
C LEU A 30 -10.09 -2.68 11.70
N ARG A 31 -9.58 -3.39 10.69
CA ARG A 31 -8.19 -3.92 10.69
C ARG A 31 -7.25 -2.93 10.02
N TYR A 32 -6.42 -3.36 9.08
CA TYR A 32 -5.63 -2.46 8.25
C TYR A 32 -6.53 -1.41 7.57
N PRO A 33 -6.15 -0.13 7.53
CA PRO A 33 -4.89 0.48 7.99
C PRO A 33 -4.95 1.10 9.40
N PHE A 34 -5.76 0.57 10.31
CA PHE A 34 -5.98 1.14 11.64
C PHE A 34 -5.50 0.22 12.77
N GLN A 35 -5.43 -1.09 12.51
CA GLN A 35 -4.98 -2.10 13.46
C GLN A 35 -4.08 -3.13 12.75
N ILE A 36 -3.47 -3.99 13.57
CA ILE A 36 -2.57 -5.07 13.18
C ILE A 36 -3.25 -6.02 12.18
N MET A 37 -2.48 -6.47 11.18
CA MET A 37 -2.94 -7.43 10.19
C MET A 37 -2.92 -8.85 10.75
N GLU A 38 -3.91 -9.67 10.41
CA GLU A 38 -3.88 -11.11 10.65
C GLU A 38 -3.51 -11.85 9.37
N LEU A 39 -2.47 -12.68 9.45
CA LEU A 39 -1.93 -13.40 8.31
C LEU A 39 -2.33 -14.88 8.25
N GLY A 40 -3.20 -15.34 9.15
CA GLY A 40 -3.62 -16.76 9.22
C GLY A 40 -4.15 -17.28 7.89
N TRP A 41 -4.96 -16.47 7.20
CA TRP A 41 -5.51 -16.80 5.87
C TRP A 41 -4.42 -16.97 4.80
N LEU A 42 -3.33 -16.21 4.89
CA LEU A 42 -2.24 -16.22 3.91
C LEU A 42 -1.38 -17.48 4.10
N ILE A 43 -1.13 -17.84 5.35
CA ILE A 43 -0.47 -19.09 5.71
C ILE A 43 -1.33 -20.29 5.29
N GLU A 44 -2.63 -20.25 5.56
CA GLU A 44 -3.58 -21.27 5.13
C GLU A 44 -3.59 -21.43 3.61
N TYR A 45 -3.62 -20.32 2.85
CA TYR A 45 -3.51 -20.35 1.40
C TYR A 45 -2.23 -21.04 0.93
N ILE A 46 -1.06 -20.66 1.48
CA ILE A 46 0.22 -21.29 1.11
C ILE A 46 0.21 -22.79 1.44
N ASP A 47 -0.32 -23.18 2.60
CA ASP A 47 -0.36 -24.57 3.04
C ASP A 47 -1.32 -25.44 2.21
N THR A 48 -2.48 -24.91 1.85
CA THR A 48 -3.57 -25.69 1.26
C THR A 48 -3.61 -25.62 -0.27
N CYS A 49 -3.08 -24.55 -0.86
CA CYS A 49 -3.30 -24.23 -2.27
C CYS A 49 -2.05 -24.38 -3.13
N LEU A 50 -0.87 -24.25 -2.54
CA LEU A 50 0.40 -24.39 -3.25
C LEU A 50 0.96 -25.80 -3.07
N SER A 51 1.58 -26.32 -4.13
CA SER A 51 2.36 -27.56 -4.00
C SER A 51 3.48 -27.37 -2.98
N ARG A 52 3.90 -28.46 -2.34
CA ARG A 52 4.91 -28.40 -1.28
C ARG A 52 6.19 -27.71 -1.76
N GLU A 53 6.58 -27.95 -2.99
CA GLU A 53 7.77 -27.44 -3.65
C GLU A 53 7.67 -25.92 -3.93
N GLU A 54 6.48 -25.40 -4.19
CA GLU A 54 6.23 -23.97 -4.45
C GLU A 54 6.19 -23.12 -3.17
N ARG A 55 5.82 -23.69 -2.02
CA ARG A 55 5.55 -22.94 -0.77
C ARG A 55 6.67 -21.99 -0.38
N TRP A 56 7.92 -22.47 -0.37
CA TRP A 56 9.05 -21.64 0.05
C TRP A 56 9.33 -20.53 -0.98
N ALA A 57 9.26 -20.84 -2.27
CA ALA A 57 9.47 -19.85 -3.32
C ALA A 57 8.41 -18.75 -3.24
N ALA A 58 7.13 -19.10 -3.12
CA ALA A 58 6.04 -18.15 -2.95
C ALA A 58 6.20 -17.31 -1.68
N ALA A 59 6.46 -17.94 -0.53
CA ALA A 59 6.67 -17.25 0.73
C ALA A 59 7.83 -16.25 0.64
N MET A 60 8.93 -16.60 -0.03
CA MET A 60 10.05 -15.70 -0.27
C MET A 60 9.67 -14.45 -1.08
N ARG A 61 8.85 -14.60 -2.14
CA ARG A 61 8.36 -13.43 -2.91
C ARG A 61 7.44 -12.57 -2.05
N ILE A 62 6.58 -13.21 -1.27
CA ILE A 62 5.63 -12.53 -0.39
C ILE A 62 6.37 -11.72 0.69
N ILE A 63 7.30 -12.32 1.43
CA ILE A 63 8.01 -11.60 2.50
C ILE A 63 8.87 -10.45 1.93
N ASN A 64 9.53 -10.66 0.80
CA ASN A 64 10.31 -9.61 0.14
C ASN A 64 9.42 -8.43 -0.25
N CYS A 65 8.22 -8.72 -0.76
CA CYS A 65 7.20 -7.73 -1.07
C CYS A 65 6.75 -6.97 0.19
N LEU A 66 6.39 -7.67 1.28
CA LEU A 66 5.99 -7.04 2.53
C LEU A 66 7.08 -6.13 3.10
N MET A 67 8.33 -6.60 3.15
CA MET A 67 9.47 -5.81 3.62
C MET A 67 9.71 -4.57 2.77
N ALA A 68 9.68 -4.71 1.44
CA ALA A 68 9.89 -3.59 0.52
C ALA A 68 8.82 -2.50 0.73
N PHE A 69 7.54 -2.85 0.74
CA PHE A 69 6.46 -1.87 0.91
C PHE A 69 6.34 -1.31 2.33
N ALA A 70 6.77 -2.08 3.36
CA ALA A 70 6.90 -1.55 4.72
C ALA A 70 7.94 -0.42 4.77
N LEU A 71 9.11 -0.61 4.16
CA LEU A 71 10.17 0.43 4.12
C LEU A 71 9.81 1.62 3.22
N ILE A 72 9.17 1.37 2.07
CA ILE A 72 8.74 2.43 1.14
C ILE A 72 7.74 3.35 1.82
N ASN A 73 6.70 2.75 2.43
CA ASN A 73 5.57 3.50 2.97
C ASN A 73 5.74 3.91 4.43
N GLU A 74 6.80 3.44 5.10
CA GLU A 74 6.97 3.52 6.56
C GLU A 74 5.70 3.01 7.26
N ASP A 75 5.20 1.86 6.77
CA ASP A 75 3.93 1.27 7.18
C ASP A 75 4.15 0.34 8.37
N PRO A 76 3.72 0.74 9.60
CA PRO A 76 3.97 -0.04 10.81
C PRO A 76 3.20 -1.36 10.82
N PHE A 77 2.07 -1.44 10.11
CA PHE A 77 1.25 -2.64 10.06
C PHE A 77 1.85 -3.67 9.09
N LEU A 78 2.36 -3.22 7.94
CA LEU A 78 3.14 -4.08 7.04
C LEU A 78 4.48 -4.50 7.66
N GLU A 79 5.14 -3.62 8.42
CA GLU A 79 6.35 -3.97 9.17
C GLU A 79 6.06 -5.15 10.12
N GLN A 80 5.00 -5.04 10.93
CA GLN A 80 4.62 -6.10 11.85
C GLN A 80 4.19 -7.38 11.12
N ALA A 81 3.46 -7.25 10.02
CA ALA A 81 3.08 -8.37 9.17
C ALA A 81 4.32 -9.11 8.63
N ALA A 82 5.35 -8.37 8.17
CA ALA A 82 6.59 -8.96 7.69
C ALA A 82 7.30 -9.77 8.80
N PHE A 83 7.40 -9.24 10.02
CA PHE A 83 8.00 -9.98 11.14
C PHE A 83 7.22 -11.26 11.48
N GLN A 84 5.90 -11.16 11.66
CA GLN A 84 5.05 -12.32 11.95
C GLN A 84 5.13 -13.39 10.86
N PHE A 85 5.16 -12.97 9.60
CA PHE A 85 5.28 -13.88 8.49
C PHE A 85 6.64 -14.57 8.49
N TYR A 86 7.75 -13.82 8.64
CA TYR A 86 9.10 -14.38 8.74
C TYR A 86 9.21 -15.45 9.83
N ASP A 87 8.75 -15.15 11.05
CA ASP A 87 8.78 -16.11 12.16
C ASP A 87 8.02 -17.40 11.82
N THR A 88 6.86 -17.26 11.18
CA THR A 88 6.07 -18.41 10.71
C THR A 88 6.81 -19.21 9.64
N MET A 89 7.49 -18.54 8.70
CA MET A 89 8.29 -19.22 7.67
C MET A 89 9.40 -20.06 8.31
N ILE A 90 10.12 -19.49 9.28
CA ILE A 90 11.21 -20.17 9.99
C ILE A 90 10.68 -21.37 10.78
N GLU A 91 9.57 -21.22 11.49
CA GLU A 91 8.93 -22.29 12.24
C GLU A 91 8.50 -23.45 11.32
N LYS A 92 7.78 -23.14 10.23
CA LYS A 92 7.31 -24.13 9.23
C LYS A 92 8.48 -24.85 8.54
N GLY A 93 9.56 -24.12 8.26
CA GLY A 93 10.80 -24.68 7.73
C GLY A 93 11.50 -25.61 8.73
N GLY A 94 11.59 -25.22 10.01
CA GLY A 94 12.19 -26.03 11.08
C GLY A 94 11.42 -27.34 11.32
N LYS A 95 10.08 -27.27 11.26
CA LYS A 95 9.19 -28.44 11.34
C LYS A 95 9.13 -29.29 10.07
N LYS A 96 9.87 -28.92 9.00
CA LYS A 96 9.86 -29.58 7.67
C LYS A 96 8.48 -29.66 7.00
N ILE A 97 7.54 -28.82 7.44
CA ILE A 97 6.22 -28.64 6.84
C ILE A 97 6.39 -28.00 5.46
N TRP A 98 7.31 -27.04 5.37
CA TRP A 98 7.78 -26.43 4.12
C TRP A 98 9.15 -27.01 3.71
N PRO A 99 9.49 -27.00 2.40
CA PRO A 99 10.73 -27.58 1.91
C PRO A 99 11.95 -26.80 2.40
N LYS A 100 13.12 -27.46 2.38
CA LYS A 100 14.38 -26.84 2.77
C LYS A 100 14.84 -25.81 1.74
N ARG A 101 15.54 -24.79 2.22
CA ARG A 101 16.15 -23.72 1.41
C ARG A 101 17.31 -24.23 0.56
N THR A 102 17.47 -23.64 -0.62
CA THR A 102 18.78 -23.67 -1.32
C THR A 102 19.76 -22.74 -0.57
N ARG A 103 21.03 -23.16 -0.46
CA ARG A 103 22.03 -22.48 0.37
C ARG A 103 22.31 -21.04 -0.07
N ASP A 104 22.42 -20.80 -1.38
CA ASP A 104 22.80 -19.49 -1.93
C ASP A 104 21.69 -18.43 -1.81
N VAL A 105 20.44 -18.83 -2.05
CA VAL A 105 19.26 -17.96 -1.84
C VAL A 105 19.09 -17.63 -0.35
N SER A 106 19.52 -18.52 0.54
CA SER A 106 19.44 -18.30 1.98
C SER A 106 20.34 -17.17 2.46
N LEU A 107 21.57 -17.02 1.95
CA LEU A 107 22.49 -15.98 2.42
C LEU A 107 22.01 -14.58 2.04
N THR A 108 21.58 -14.41 0.78
CA THR A 108 21.05 -13.13 0.28
C THR A 108 19.78 -12.73 1.02
N PHE A 109 18.92 -13.69 1.32
CA PHE A 109 17.70 -13.46 2.08
C PHE A 109 17.96 -13.07 3.54
N GLU A 110 18.83 -13.77 4.25
CA GLU A 110 19.15 -13.44 5.65
C GLU A 110 19.84 -12.06 5.74
N ALA A 111 20.66 -11.70 4.75
CA ALA A 111 21.24 -10.37 4.65
C ALA A 111 20.16 -9.29 4.42
N ALA A 112 19.22 -9.53 3.51
CA ALA A 112 18.10 -8.63 3.25
C ALA A 112 17.23 -8.45 4.50
N TYR A 113 16.87 -9.54 5.17
CA TYR A 113 16.08 -9.50 6.40
C TYR A 113 16.82 -8.76 7.52
N SER A 114 18.12 -9.00 7.68
CA SER A 114 18.94 -8.29 8.67
C SER A 114 19.01 -6.78 8.40
N ALA A 115 19.11 -6.39 7.13
CA ALA A 115 19.06 -4.98 6.73
C ALA A 115 17.67 -4.36 6.99
N PHE A 116 16.60 -5.07 6.64
CA PHE A 116 15.21 -4.69 6.92
C PHE A 116 14.96 -4.50 8.42
N GLU A 117 15.25 -5.52 9.23
CA GLU A 117 15.05 -5.49 10.68
C GLU A 117 15.84 -4.33 11.29
N THR A 118 17.09 -4.13 10.84
CA THR A 118 17.93 -3.02 11.30
C THR A 118 17.32 -1.67 10.95
N ALA A 119 16.79 -1.49 9.73
CA ALA A 119 16.11 -0.28 9.33
C ALA A 119 14.86 -0.01 10.18
N CYS A 120 13.99 -1.01 10.39
CA CYS A 120 12.78 -0.87 11.20
C CYS A 120 13.09 -0.53 12.66
N VAL A 121 14.09 -1.18 13.24
CA VAL A 121 14.49 -0.96 14.64
C VAL A 121 15.16 0.39 14.82
N ILE A 122 16.03 0.78 13.90
CA ILE A 122 16.63 2.12 13.91
C ILE A 122 15.59 3.19 13.64
N GLY A 123 14.57 2.93 12.80
CA GLY A 123 13.44 3.83 12.58
C GLY A 123 12.75 4.27 13.88
N LYS A 124 12.82 3.45 14.94
CA LYS A 124 12.25 3.72 16.27
C LYS A 124 13.22 4.46 17.21
N CYS A 125 14.48 4.68 16.82
CA CYS A 125 15.50 5.39 17.61
C CYS A 125 15.12 6.81 18.07
N PRO A 126 14.36 7.61 17.30
CA PRO A 126 13.95 8.94 17.75
C PRO A 126 13.10 8.93 19.03
N HIS A 127 12.45 7.80 19.38
CA HIS A 127 11.66 7.65 20.60
C HIS A 127 12.48 7.28 21.84
N LEU A 128 13.76 6.95 21.65
CA LEU A 128 14.64 6.50 22.73
C LEU A 128 15.48 7.66 23.26
N ASP A 129 15.83 7.60 24.55
CA ASP A 129 16.87 8.47 25.12
C ASP A 129 18.24 8.20 24.48
N SER A 130 19.13 9.18 24.55
CA SER A 130 20.41 9.14 23.85
C SER A 130 21.29 7.96 24.25
N ARG A 131 21.20 7.46 25.50
CA ARG A 131 21.98 6.29 25.96
C ARG A 131 21.44 5.01 25.33
N LYS A 132 20.12 4.80 25.36
CA LYS A 132 19.47 3.66 24.69
C LYS A 132 19.72 3.68 23.19
N ARG A 133 19.69 4.86 22.57
CA ARG A 133 19.99 5.04 21.14
C ARG A 133 21.39 4.57 20.78
N VAL A 134 22.41 5.00 21.53
CA VAL A 134 23.80 4.57 21.31
C VAL A 134 23.98 3.06 21.54
N GLY A 135 23.35 2.50 22.58
CA GLY A 135 23.37 1.06 22.84
C GLY A 135 22.76 0.26 21.71
N LEU A 136 21.58 0.67 21.23
CA LEU A 136 20.89 0.02 20.12
C LEU A 136 21.71 0.09 18.82
N LEU A 137 22.28 1.25 18.50
CA LEU A 137 23.13 1.42 17.33
C LEU A 137 24.35 0.50 17.36
N LYS A 138 24.99 0.31 18.54
CA LYS A 138 26.10 -0.66 18.68
C LYS A 138 25.66 -2.08 18.36
N VAL A 139 24.54 -2.53 18.93
CA VAL A 139 24.03 -3.89 18.70
C VAL A 139 23.71 -4.10 17.22
N ARG A 140 23.06 -3.12 16.59
CA ARG A 140 22.67 -3.21 15.17
C ARG A 140 23.87 -3.09 14.22
N GLU A 141 24.90 -2.33 14.57
CA GLU A 141 26.14 -2.26 13.80
C GLU A 141 26.81 -3.63 13.72
N GLU A 142 26.83 -4.40 14.81
CA GLU A 142 27.37 -5.75 14.82
C GLU A 142 26.55 -6.75 13.97
N VAL A 143 25.23 -6.53 13.85
CA VAL A 143 24.39 -7.31 12.92
C VAL A 143 24.78 -7.02 11.47
N ILE A 144 24.93 -5.75 11.10
CA ILE A 144 25.32 -5.36 9.73
C ILE A 144 26.74 -5.83 9.40
N LYS A 145 27.70 -5.76 10.34
CA LYS A 145 29.06 -6.30 10.16
C LYS A 145 29.10 -7.82 9.95
N LYS A 146 28.12 -8.57 10.47
CA LYS A 146 28.04 -10.03 10.18
C LYS A 146 27.66 -10.31 8.74
N ILE A 147 26.93 -9.41 8.09
CA ILE A 147 26.61 -9.50 6.66
C ILE A 147 27.91 -9.39 5.86
N GLU A 148 28.74 -8.39 6.16
CA GLU A 148 30.06 -8.17 5.54
C GLU A 148 30.93 -9.44 5.57
N LYS A 149 31.13 -10.01 6.76
CA LYS A 149 31.89 -11.26 6.95
C LYS A 149 31.31 -12.44 6.17
N SER A 150 29.99 -12.48 6.03
CA SER A 150 29.32 -13.57 5.32
C SER A 150 29.53 -13.45 3.81
N LEU A 151 29.61 -12.22 3.27
CA LEU A 151 29.87 -11.94 1.87
C LEU A 151 31.32 -12.23 1.46
N GLU A 152 32.30 -11.95 2.35
CA GLU A 152 33.72 -12.25 2.13
C GLU A 152 34.00 -13.74 1.91
N ASN A 153 33.18 -14.62 2.51
CA ASN A 153 33.33 -16.08 2.42
C ASN A 153 32.73 -16.70 1.15
N THR A 154 32.12 -15.89 0.27
CA THR A 154 31.45 -16.34 -0.96
C THR A 154 32.31 -16.04 -2.19
N SER A 155 32.70 -17.05 -2.97
CA SER A 155 33.48 -16.87 -4.20
C SER A 155 32.70 -16.13 -5.31
N ILE A 156 33.03 -14.85 -5.51
CA ILE A 156 32.97 -14.01 -6.73
C ILE A 156 31.58 -13.55 -7.27
N THR A 157 31.36 -12.23 -7.41
CA THR A 157 30.98 -11.51 -8.67
C THR A 157 30.90 -9.97 -8.50
N ALA A 158 30.97 -9.22 -9.62
CA ALA A 158 30.96 -7.74 -9.72
C ALA A 158 29.75 -7.02 -9.05
N GLY A 159 28.68 -7.74 -8.71
CA GLY A 159 27.54 -7.21 -7.95
C GLY A 159 27.87 -6.86 -6.50
N ASN A 160 28.89 -7.51 -5.92
CA ASN A 160 29.29 -7.30 -4.52
C ASN A 160 29.93 -5.92 -4.30
N THR A 161 30.49 -5.28 -5.32
CA THR A 161 31.15 -3.98 -5.15
C THR A 161 30.17 -2.89 -4.69
N LYS A 162 28.98 -2.85 -5.31
CA LYS A 162 27.91 -1.92 -4.92
C LYS A 162 27.37 -2.24 -3.53
N ILE A 163 27.17 -3.53 -3.23
CA ILE A 163 26.70 -3.99 -1.92
C ILE A 163 27.69 -3.56 -0.82
N ASN A 164 28.98 -3.84 -1.02
CA ASN A 164 30.04 -3.49 -0.07
C ASN A 164 30.18 -1.97 0.11
N GLU A 165 30.07 -1.20 -0.97
CA GLU A 165 30.06 0.26 -0.91
C GLU A 165 28.91 0.78 -0.03
N VAL A 166 27.67 0.34 -0.30
CA VAL A 166 26.48 0.76 0.46
C VAL A 166 26.52 0.26 1.91
N LEU A 167 27.06 -0.94 2.15
CA LEU A 167 27.27 -1.49 3.48
C LEU A 167 28.26 -0.63 4.28
N ASN A 168 29.41 -0.28 3.70
CA ASN A 168 30.41 0.58 4.33
C ASN A 168 29.88 1.99 4.63
N ILE A 169 29.09 2.55 3.71
CA ILE A 169 28.39 3.83 3.91
C ILE A 169 27.42 3.70 5.10
N SER A 170 26.65 2.61 5.17
CA SER A 170 25.68 2.36 6.25
C SER A 170 26.39 2.29 7.61
N ILE A 171 27.46 1.51 7.72
CA ILE A 171 28.27 1.39 8.96
C ILE A 171 28.83 2.76 9.37
N SER A 172 29.40 3.50 8.42
CA SER A 172 29.95 4.84 8.68
C SER A 172 28.87 5.81 9.19
N ARG A 173 27.67 5.76 8.62
CA ARG A 173 26.52 6.58 9.05
C ARG A 173 25.99 6.16 10.43
N MET A 174 26.03 4.87 10.77
CA MET A 174 25.71 4.40 12.12
C MET A 174 26.70 4.97 13.15
N GLN A 175 27.99 4.98 12.82
CA GLN A 175 29.04 5.54 13.67
C GLN A 175 28.88 7.06 13.83
N ALA A 176 28.56 7.78 12.76
CA ALA A 176 28.27 9.21 12.81
C ALA A 176 27.06 9.53 13.71
N LEU A 177 25.94 8.80 13.55
CA LEU A 177 24.77 9.00 14.41
C LEU A 177 25.07 8.66 15.87
N ARG A 178 25.95 7.68 16.16
CA ARG A 178 26.40 7.40 17.53
C ARG A 178 27.17 8.56 18.16
N GLN A 179 27.97 9.29 17.37
CA GLN A 179 28.73 10.45 17.83
C GLN A 179 27.83 11.68 18.04
N SER A 180 26.78 11.81 17.23
CA SER A 180 25.76 12.86 17.36
C SER A 180 24.35 12.27 17.46
N PRO A 181 23.97 11.65 18.60
CA PRO A 181 22.72 10.90 18.73
C PRO A 181 21.47 11.69 18.34
N ASP A 182 21.46 13.00 18.61
CA ASP A 182 20.29 13.87 18.43
C ASP A 182 20.23 14.55 17.05
N SER A 183 21.16 14.23 16.14
CA SER A 183 21.20 14.80 14.79
C SER A 183 20.15 14.15 13.88
N SER A 184 19.09 14.89 13.54
CA SER A 184 18.07 14.43 12.58
C SER A 184 18.65 14.22 11.19
N LEU A 185 19.66 15.02 10.79
CA LEU A 185 20.33 14.87 9.50
C LEU A 185 21.13 13.57 9.42
N ALA A 186 21.86 13.22 10.48
CA ALA A 186 22.59 11.96 10.56
C ALA A 186 21.63 10.76 10.57
N PHE A 187 20.48 10.91 11.26
CA PHE A 187 19.43 9.90 11.27
C PHE A 187 18.82 9.69 9.87
N ASP A 188 18.40 10.76 9.21
CA ASP A 188 17.84 10.70 7.85
C ASP A 188 18.85 10.04 6.89
N ALA A 189 20.11 10.45 6.94
CA ALA A 189 21.17 9.86 6.12
C ALA A 189 21.33 8.36 6.40
N LEU A 190 21.34 7.95 7.67
CA LEU A 190 21.44 6.53 8.03
C LEU A 190 20.26 5.73 7.50
N MET A 191 19.03 6.21 7.68
CA MET A 191 17.83 5.55 7.18
C MET A 191 17.85 5.37 5.67
N GLU A 192 18.28 6.38 4.92
CA GLU A 192 18.45 6.29 3.46
C GLU A 192 19.48 5.22 3.06
N SER A 193 20.62 5.13 3.77
CA SER A 193 21.61 4.09 3.47
C SER A 193 21.13 2.69 3.82
N LEU A 194 20.37 2.51 4.91
CA LEU A 194 19.83 1.20 5.30
C LEU A 194 18.74 0.72 4.34
N LYS A 195 17.86 1.62 3.89
CA LYS A 195 16.90 1.33 2.81
C LYS A 195 17.65 0.94 1.53
N SER A 196 18.69 1.70 1.15
CA SER A 196 19.53 1.38 -0.01
C SER A 196 20.18 0.00 0.12
N LEU A 197 20.72 -0.33 1.30
CA LEU A 197 21.35 -1.62 1.58
C LEU A 197 20.36 -2.78 1.42
N PHE A 198 19.14 -2.64 1.95
CA PHE A 198 18.07 -3.62 1.77
C PHE A 198 17.80 -3.89 0.28
N PHE A 199 17.63 -2.84 -0.52
CA PHE A 199 17.35 -2.97 -1.95
C PHE A 199 18.54 -3.47 -2.79
N CYS A 200 19.76 -3.46 -2.24
CA CYS A 200 20.88 -4.15 -2.87
C CYS A 200 20.76 -5.69 -2.80
N PHE A 201 20.13 -6.24 -1.76
CA PHE A 201 19.91 -7.69 -1.62
C PHE A 201 18.61 -8.17 -2.27
N ILE A 202 17.61 -7.29 -2.34
CA ILE A 202 16.34 -7.56 -3.02
C ILE A 202 16.18 -6.48 -4.09
N PRO A 203 16.78 -6.68 -5.29
CA PRO A 203 16.63 -5.72 -6.37
C PRO A 203 15.18 -5.76 -6.85
N CYS A 204 14.38 -4.83 -6.34
CA CYS A 204 13.11 -4.44 -6.93
C CYS A 204 13.39 -3.16 -7.71
N LEU A 205 14.13 -3.24 -8.82
CA LEU A 205 14.65 -2.05 -9.52
C LEU A 205 13.51 -1.09 -9.91
N GLY A 206 12.34 -1.65 -10.24
CA GLY A 206 11.14 -0.88 -10.53
C GLY A 206 10.57 -0.14 -9.32
N LEU A 207 10.74 -0.67 -8.09
CA LEU A 207 10.32 -0.03 -6.84
C LEU A 207 11.38 0.89 -6.24
N TYR A 208 12.66 0.49 -6.27
CA TYR A 208 13.77 1.27 -5.73
C TYR A 208 13.92 2.62 -6.43
N SER A 209 13.75 2.63 -7.75
CA SER A 209 13.72 3.87 -8.55
C SER A 209 12.60 4.83 -8.15
N MET A 210 11.49 4.33 -7.56
CA MET A 210 10.41 5.19 -7.04
C MET A 210 10.82 6.00 -5.81
N ILE A 211 11.77 5.50 -5.02
CA ILE A 211 12.27 6.17 -3.81
C ILE A 211 13.35 7.20 -4.17
N HIS A 212 14.21 6.87 -5.14
CA HIS A 212 15.40 7.67 -5.45
C HIS A 212 15.28 8.57 -6.68
N GLY A 213 14.17 8.51 -7.42
CA GLY A 213 13.97 9.21 -8.69
C GLY A 213 13.63 10.71 -8.63
N SER A 214 13.64 11.37 -7.47
CA SER A 214 13.09 12.75 -7.36
C SER A 214 13.72 13.63 -6.27
N GLY A 215 14.73 13.19 -5.51
CA GLY A 215 15.31 14.01 -4.42
C GLY A 215 14.31 14.44 -3.34
N THR A 216 13.06 13.97 -3.43
CA THR A 216 11.97 14.20 -2.49
C THR A 216 12.06 13.15 -1.41
N LYS A 217 12.40 13.57 -0.18
CA LYS A 217 12.20 12.75 1.03
C LYS A 217 10.82 12.07 0.94
N ASN A 218 10.73 10.76 1.20
CA ASN A 218 9.46 10.03 1.19
C ASN A 218 8.43 10.76 2.06
N ASN A 219 7.58 11.54 1.42
CA ASN A 219 6.68 12.48 2.08
C ASN A 219 5.31 11.82 2.16
N ILE A 220 5.24 10.57 2.63
CA ILE A 220 4.00 9.79 2.70
C ILE A 220 3.75 9.25 4.10
N TYR A 221 2.50 8.96 4.42
CA TYR A 221 2.12 8.31 5.68
C TYR A 221 0.92 7.39 5.48
N VAL A 222 0.85 6.31 6.24
CA VAL A 222 -0.29 5.39 6.19
C VAL A 222 -1.50 5.99 6.92
N CYS A 223 -2.68 5.74 6.38
CA CYS A 223 -3.98 5.98 7.01
C CYS A 223 -3.95 5.61 8.50
N ASN A 224 -4.71 6.34 9.30
CA ASN A 224 -4.78 6.15 10.75
C ASN A 224 -6.11 6.66 11.29
N GLU A 225 -6.40 6.39 12.56
CA GLU A 225 -7.68 6.73 13.18
C GLU A 225 -8.00 8.23 13.18
N CYS A 226 -6.99 9.08 13.09
CA CYS A 226 -7.20 10.52 13.00
C CYS A 226 -7.51 11.00 11.58
N CYS A 227 -7.32 10.15 10.55
CA CYS A 227 -7.56 10.50 9.15
C CYS A 227 -9.06 10.66 8.83
N PRO A 228 -9.46 11.59 7.93
CA PRO A 228 -10.83 11.66 7.41
C PRO A 228 -11.36 10.33 6.83
N CYS A 229 -10.47 9.46 6.32
CA CYS A 229 -10.84 8.11 5.88
C CYS A 229 -11.45 7.28 7.02
N PHE A 230 -10.94 7.40 8.24
CA PHE A 230 -11.47 6.68 9.41
C PHE A 230 -12.90 7.12 9.75
N ALA A 231 -13.15 8.43 9.76
CA ALA A 231 -14.48 8.99 10.01
C ALA A 231 -15.52 8.49 9.00
N LYS A 232 -15.17 8.49 7.70
CA LYS A 232 -16.04 8.00 6.61
C LYS A 232 -16.40 6.51 6.72
N LEU A 233 -15.58 5.72 7.42
CA LEU A 233 -15.84 4.29 7.62
C LEU A 233 -16.75 4.07 8.84
N ARG A 234 -16.60 4.87 9.91
CA ARG A 234 -17.45 4.76 11.11
C ARG A 234 -18.90 5.18 10.91
N THR A 235 -19.18 6.09 9.98
CA THR A 235 -20.54 6.59 9.74
C THR A 235 -21.33 5.75 8.72
N THR A 236 -20.86 4.54 8.41
CA THR A 236 -21.52 3.66 7.44
C THR A 236 -21.60 2.24 7.96
N TYR A 237 -22.66 1.53 7.57
CA TYR A 237 -22.82 0.09 7.77
C TYR A 237 -21.79 -0.69 6.93
N THR A 238 -20.51 -0.69 7.34
CA THR A 238 -19.47 -1.53 6.75
C THR A 238 -19.21 -2.71 7.68
N LEU A 239 -19.78 -3.87 7.35
CA LEU A 239 -19.54 -5.12 8.08
C LEU A 239 -18.23 -5.83 7.69
N PHE A 240 -17.52 -5.36 6.65
CA PHE A 240 -16.39 -6.09 6.08
C PHE A 240 -15.20 -5.18 5.76
N ILE A 241 -14.48 -4.74 6.79
CA ILE A 241 -13.14 -4.11 6.66
C ILE A 241 -12.03 -5.13 6.94
N ARG A 242 -12.39 -6.39 7.26
CA ARG A 242 -11.45 -7.51 7.38
C ARG A 242 -10.69 -7.77 6.07
N ASP A 243 -11.27 -7.50 4.92
CA ASP A 243 -10.64 -7.84 3.64
C ASP A 243 -9.66 -6.77 3.14
N VAL A 244 -9.64 -5.59 3.76
CA VAL A 244 -8.73 -4.51 3.37
C VAL A 244 -7.26 -4.91 3.58
N GLU A 245 -6.96 -5.72 4.60
CA GLU A 245 -5.61 -6.27 4.79
C GLU A 245 -5.19 -7.19 3.64
N LYS A 246 -6.13 -8.00 3.13
CA LYS A 246 -5.94 -8.86 1.96
C LYS A 246 -5.73 -7.99 0.72
N THR A 247 -6.56 -6.96 0.54
CA THR A 247 -6.43 -5.97 -0.52
C THR A 247 -5.05 -5.31 -0.50
N LYS A 248 -4.54 -4.94 0.68
CA LYS A 248 -3.20 -4.35 0.80
C LYS A 248 -2.11 -5.32 0.39
N ILE A 249 -2.15 -6.56 0.86
CA ILE A 249 -1.17 -7.59 0.50
C ILE A 249 -1.21 -7.85 -1.01
N ILE A 250 -2.41 -7.94 -1.58
CA ILE A 250 -2.60 -8.13 -3.01
C ILE A 250 -2.10 -6.90 -3.80
N ASP A 251 -2.37 -5.67 -3.37
CA ASP A 251 -1.86 -4.44 -4.00
C ASP A 251 -0.33 -4.45 -4.05
N CYS A 252 0.33 -4.84 -2.95
CA CYS A 252 1.78 -4.98 -2.91
C CYS A 252 2.28 -6.03 -3.92
N LEU A 253 1.70 -7.24 -3.92
CA LEU A 253 2.08 -8.33 -4.83
C LEU A 253 1.82 -7.98 -6.30
N LEU A 254 0.69 -7.33 -6.57
CA LEU A 254 0.29 -6.86 -7.89
C LEU A 254 1.32 -5.90 -8.48
N MET A 255 1.76 -4.93 -7.68
CA MET A 255 2.79 -3.97 -8.11
C MET A 255 4.12 -4.67 -8.38
N MET A 256 4.51 -5.64 -7.55
CA MET A 256 5.71 -6.46 -7.78
C MET A 256 5.62 -7.29 -9.06
N ALA A 257 4.49 -7.96 -9.29
CA ALA A 257 4.28 -8.82 -10.45
C ALA A 257 4.51 -8.08 -11.78
N VAL A 258 3.97 -6.87 -11.90
CA VAL A 258 4.14 -6.08 -13.14
C VAL A 258 5.52 -5.44 -13.22
N LYS A 259 6.02 -4.86 -12.12
CA LYS A 259 7.26 -4.09 -12.13
C LYS A 259 8.50 -4.92 -12.36
N GLU A 260 8.51 -6.13 -11.84
CA GLU A 260 9.64 -7.05 -11.98
C GLU A 260 9.36 -8.13 -13.05
N ASP A 261 8.22 -8.05 -13.75
CA ASP A 261 7.74 -9.06 -14.71
C ASP A 261 7.81 -10.50 -14.13
N ASP A 262 7.44 -10.66 -12.86
CA ASP A 262 7.54 -11.92 -12.12
C ASP A 262 6.26 -12.76 -12.32
N ASP A 263 6.35 -13.76 -13.20
CA ASP A 263 5.24 -14.66 -13.55
C ASP A 263 4.73 -15.48 -12.35
N LEU A 264 5.60 -15.82 -11.39
CA LEU A 264 5.17 -16.55 -10.19
C LEU A 264 4.32 -15.66 -9.30
N VAL A 265 4.73 -14.40 -9.10
CA VAL A 265 3.92 -13.43 -8.33
C VAL A 265 2.62 -13.11 -9.08
N ALA A 266 2.65 -12.98 -10.40
CA ALA A 266 1.46 -12.79 -11.21
C ALA A 266 0.45 -13.92 -11.00
N LYS A 267 0.89 -15.19 -11.04
CA LYS A 267 0.04 -16.36 -10.76
C LYS A 267 -0.55 -16.32 -9.34
N LEU A 268 0.26 -16.00 -8.33
CA LEU A 268 -0.23 -15.86 -6.95
C LEU A 268 -1.34 -14.79 -6.86
N VAL A 269 -1.13 -13.63 -7.46
CA VAL A 269 -2.09 -12.52 -7.48
C VAL A 269 -3.44 -12.95 -8.09
N GLU A 270 -3.42 -13.70 -9.19
CA GLU A 270 -4.63 -14.21 -9.84
C GLU A 270 -5.44 -15.18 -8.97
N GLU A 271 -4.74 -16.12 -8.33
CA GLU A 271 -5.36 -17.08 -7.43
C GLU A 271 -5.97 -16.36 -6.21
N LEU A 272 -5.25 -15.37 -5.66
CA LEU A 272 -5.73 -14.56 -4.55
C LEU A 272 -6.95 -13.72 -4.94
N PHE A 273 -6.98 -13.11 -6.13
CA PHE A 273 -8.15 -12.38 -6.60
C PHE A 273 -9.40 -13.27 -6.68
N THR A 274 -9.23 -14.50 -7.13
CA THR A 274 -10.33 -15.46 -7.28
C THR A 274 -10.82 -15.94 -5.91
N ARG A 275 -9.90 -16.23 -4.98
CA ARG A 275 -10.24 -16.76 -3.64
C ARG A 275 -10.86 -15.73 -2.71
N PHE A 276 -10.41 -14.48 -2.82
CA PHE A 276 -10.88 -13.41 -1.94
C PHE A 276 -11.91 -12.51 -2.60
N ASP A 277 -12.46 -12.94 -3.73
CA ASP A 277 -13.56 -12.24 -4.38
C ASP A 277 -13.28 -10.74 -4.58
N CYS A 278 -12.01 -10.40 -4.83
CA CYS A 278 -11.55 -9.01 -4.89
C CYS A 278 -12.21 -8.23 -6.04
N ARG A 279 -12.85 -8.95 -6.95
CA ARG A 279 -13.58 -8.44 -8.12
C ARG A 279 -15.09 -8.28 -7.87
N ILE A 280 -15.60 -8.65 -6.69
CA ILE A 280 -17.03 -8.51 -6.36
C ILE A 280 -17.34 -7.05 -5.97
N PRO A 281 -18.42 -6.44 -6.52
CA PRO A 281 -18.84 -5.06 -6.21
C PRO A 281 -19.08 -4.76 -4.71
N LEU A 282 -19.31 -5.79 -3.90
CA LEU A 282 -19.50 -5.68 -2.45
C LEU A 282 -18.26 -5.15 -1.72
N LEU A 283 -17.05 -5.51 -2.19
CA LEU A 283 -15.78 -5.00 -1.63
C LEU A 283 -15.41 -3.62 -2.20
N GLU A 284 -15.96 -3.27 -3.36
CA GLU A 284 -15.64 -2.01 -4.04
C GLU A 284 -15.98 -0.79 -3.19
N LYS A 285 -17.16 -0.78 -2.54
CA LYS A 285 -17.62 0.36 -1.74
C LYS A 285 -16.73 0.62 -0.51
N PRO A 286 -16.40 -0.37 0.35
CA PRO A 286 -15.45 -0.16 1.44
C PRO A 286 -14.05 0.24 0.97
N ILE A 287 -13.51 -0.44 -0.06
CA ILE A 287 -12.15 -0.17 -0.54
C ILE A 287 -12.04 1.26 -1.08
N ARG A 288 -13.00 1.73 -1.91
CA ARG A 288 -13.00 3.09 -2.46
C ARG A 288 -13.06 4.21 -1.41
N ARG A 289 -13.49 3.91 -0.17
CA ARG A 289 -13.52 4.87 0.94
C ARG A 289 -12.17 5.04 1.61
N ILE A 290 -11.27 4.07 1.43
CA ILE A 290 -9.89 4.16 1.88
C ILE A 290 -9.10 4.98 0.86
N GLN A 291 -8.11 5.72 1.37
CA GLN A 291 -7.22 6.50 0.52
C GLN A 291 -6.64 5.62 -0.60
N ASN A 292 -6.72 6.13 -1.83
CA ASN A 292 -6.26 5.45 -3.05
C ASN A 292 -6.94 4.10 -3.36
N GLY A 293 -8.08 3.78 -2.73
CA GLY A 293 -8.83 2.56 -3.03
C GLY A 293 -9.30 2.47 -4.48
N ALA A 294 -9.73 3.59 -5.08
CA ALA A 294 -10.06 3.63 -6.50
C ALA A 294 -8.84 3.32 -7.39
N LEU A 295 -7.65 3.80 -7.01
CA LEU A 295 -6.42 3.54 -7.75
C LEU A 295 -5.97 2.09 -7.64
N PHE A 296 -6.22 1.43 -6.50
CA PHE A 296 -6.04 -0.02 -6.40
C PHE A 296 -6.91 -0.77 -7.42
N ILE A 297 -8.20 -0.43 -7.54
CA ILE A 297 -9.09 -1.05 -8.53
C ILE A 297 -8.58 -0.79 -9.95
N VAL A 298 -8.07 0.41 -10.24
CA VAL A 298 -7.46 0.73 -11.54
C VAL A 298 -6.21 -0.12 -11.78
N ARG A 299 -5.33 -0.30 -10.79
CA ARG A 299 -4.15 -1.17 -10.91
C ARG A 299 -4.55 -2.62 -11.17
N MET A 300 -5.58 -3.14 -10.51
CA MET A 300 -6.09 -4.48 -10.80
C MET A 300 -6.53 -4.61 -12.25
N ALA A 301 -7.33 -3.66 -12.74
CA ALA A 301 -7.80 -3.67 -14.12
C ALA A 301 -6.64 -3.57 -15.12
N LEU A 302 -5.65 -2.70 -14.85
CA LEU A 302 -4.46 -2.57 -15.69
C LEU A 302 -3.58 -3.82 -15.69
N PHE A 303 -3.50 -4.55 -14.59
CA PHE A 303 -2.83 -5.85 -14.54
C PHE A 303 -3.53 -6.87 -15.45
N ASP A 304 -4.86 -6.95 -15.39
CA ASP A 304 -5.63 -7.81 -16.28
C ASP A 304 -5.45 -7.37 -17.75
N ALA A 305 -5.49 -6.06 -18.05
CA ALA A 305 -5.23 -5.53 -19.39
C ALA A 305 -3.81 -5.86 -19.89
N PHE A 306 -2.79 -5.72 -19.04
CA PHE A 306 -1.41 -6.09 -19.38
C PHE A 306 -1.31 -7.57 -19.78
N ARG A 307 -2.00 -8.45 -19.06
CA ARG A 307 -2.07 -9.88 -19.36
C ARG A 307 -2.84 -10.17 -20.65
N TYR A 308 -3.97 -9.50 -20.87
CA TYR A 308 -4.73 -9.63 -22.11
C TYR A 308 -3.89 -9.23 -23.33
N VAL A 309 -3.09 -8.16 -23.23
CA VAL A 309 -2.15 -7.77 -24.29
C VAL A 309 -1.05 -8.81 -24.48
N LYS A 310 -0.51 -9.42 -23.41
CA LYS A 310 0.41 -10.57 -23.53
C LYS A 310 -0.24 -11.74 -24.28
N ILE A 311 -1.49 -12.09 -23.97
CA ILE A 311 -2.23 -13.15 -24.67
C ILE A 311 -2.41 -12.80 -26.15
N LEU A 312 -2.85 -11.57 -26.46
CA LEU A 312 -3.00 -11.07 -27.82
C LEU A 312 -1.69 -11.17 -28.63
N LEU A 313 -0.55 -10.82 -28.03
CA LEU A 313 0.78 -10.92 -28.64
C LEU A 313 1.18 -12.37 -28.94
N THR A 314 0.81 -13.32 -28.10
CA THR A 314 1.09 -14.75 -28.33
C THR A 314 0.08 -15.43 -29.27
N SER A 315 -1.07 -14.79 -29.52
CA SER A 315 -2.20 -15.35 -30.29
C SER A 315 -2.47 -14.58 -31.58
N LEU A 316 -1.43 -14.04 -32.22
CA LEU A 316 -1.56 -13.16 -33.42
C LEU A 316 -2.26 -13.80 -34.62
N ARG A 317 -2.39 -15.13 -34.67
CA ARG A 317 -3.05 -15.86 -35.76
C ARG A 317 -4.38 -16.48 -35.35
N ALA A 318 -4.86 -16.20 -34.13
CA ALA A 318 -6.15 -16.71 -33.64
C ALA A 318 -7.32 -15.97 -34.28
N SER A 319 -8.51 -16.57 -34.20
CA SER A 319 -9.74 -15.98 -34.73
C SER A 319 -10.04 -14.64 -34.05
N PRO A 320 -10.43 -13.58 -34.79
CA PRO A 320 -10.83 -12.30 -34.19
C PRO A 320 -11.91 -12.45 -33.14
N VAL A 321 -12.86 -13.38 -33.32
CA VAL A 321 -13.96 -13.65 -32.35
C VAL A 321 -13.44 -13.98 -30.95
N THR A 322 -12.31 -14.69 -30.86
CA THR A 322 -11.70 -15.04 -29.56
C THR A 322 -10.86 -13.90 -28.97
N LEU A 323 -10.42 -12.96 -29.79
CA LEU A 323 -9.52 -11.87 -29.40
C LEU A 323 -10.25 -10.57 -29.04
N ILE A 324 -11.41 -10.33 -29.67
CA ILE A 324 -12.25 -9.14 -29.45
C ILE A 324 -12.57 -8.91 -27.97
N PRO A 325 -13.05 -9.90 -27.19
CA PRO A 325 -13.36 -9.69 -25.78
C PRO A 325 -12.14 -9.28 -24.93
N LEU A 326 -10.94 -9.72 -25.31
CA LEU A 326 -9.71 -9.34 -24.64
C LEU A 326 -9.41 -7.85 -24.89
N MET A 327 -9.53 -7.41 -26.15
CA MET A 327 -9.33 -6.00 -26.51
C MET A 327 -10.39 -5.08 -25.89
N ASP A 328 -11.65 -5.51 -25.84
CA ASP A 328 -12.73 -4.77 -25.17
C ASP A 328 -12.42 -4.48 -23.70
N ASN A 329 -11.92 -5.49 -22.99
CA ASN A 329 -11.53 -5.33 -21.59
C ASN A 329 -10.33 -4.38 -21.43
N VAL A 330 -9.40 -4.36 -22.39
CA VAL A 330 -8.28 -3.39 -22.39
C VAL A 330 -8.80 -1.96 -22.58
N ILE A 331 -9.69 -1.73 -23.55
CA ILE A 331 -10.27 -0.40 -23.82
C ILE A 331 -11.11 0.09 -22.63
N LEU A 332 -11.92 -0.80 -22.04
CA LEU A 332 -12.70 -0.50 -20.84
C LEU A 332 -11.77 -0.10 -19.68
N THR A 333 -10.68 -0.85 -19.48
CA THR A 333 -9.68 -0.56 -18.46
C THR A 333 -9.04 0.81 -18.66
N LEU A 334 -8.64 1.16 -19.89
CA LEU A 334 -8.05 2.46 -20.19
C LEU A 334 -9.06 3.60 -19.97
N SER A 335 -10.33 3.38 -20.31
CA SER A 335 -11.42 4.34 -20.06
C SER A 335 -11.64 4.60 -18.57
N ILE A 336 -11.66 3.54 -17.76
CA ILE A 336 -11.76 3.63 -16.29
C ILE A 336 -10.53 4.35 -15.73
N THR A 337 -9.34 3.96 -16.18
CA THR A 337 -8.07 4.56 -15.76
C THR A 337 -8.07 6.06 -16.00
N ARG A 338 -8.44 6.48 -17.22
CA ARG A 338 -8.57 7.89 -17.60
C ARG A 338 -9.53 8.65 -16.68
N LYS A 339 -10.70 8.06 -16.41
CA LYS A 339 -11.74 8.65 -15.56
C LYS A 339 -11.23 8.89 -14.14
N GLU A 340 -10.60 7.89 -13.54
CA GLU A 340 -10.11 7.97 -12.16
C GLU A 340 -8.89 8.91 -12.05
N MET A 341 -7.98 8.90 -13.03
CA MET A 341 -6.82 9.81 -13.06
C MET A 341 -7.21 11.28 -13.24
N LYS A 342 -8.28 11.58 -14.01
CA LYS A 342 -8.69 12.96 -14.35
C LYS A 342 -8.89 13.86 -13.14
N GLY A 343 -9.40 13.29 -12.04
CA GLY A 343 -9.66 14.04 -10.82
C GLY A 343 -8.43 14.26 -9.95
N ILE A 344 -7.33 13.54 -10.17
CA ILE A 344 -6.24 13.45 -9.20
C ILE A 344 -5.05 14.27 -9.67
N LYS A 345 -4.69 15.30 -8.91
CA LYS A 345 -3.50 16.11 -9.20
C LYS A 345 -2.24 15.23 -9.24
N GLY A 346 -1.37 15.49 -10.21
CA GLY A 346 -0.19 14.68 -10.52
C GLY A 346 -0.50 13.62 -11.57
N LEU A 347 -1.63 12.92 -11.45
CA LEU A 347 -2.08 11.96 -12.47
C LEU A 347 -2.81 12.64 -13.64
N SER A 348 -3.52 13.74 -13.37
CA SER A 348 -4.21 14.56 -14.38
C SER A 348 -3.28 15.06 -15.49
N ASP A 349 -2.00 15.22 -15.17
CA ASP A 349 -0.99 15.77 -16.08
C ASP A 349 -0.51 14.69 -17.08
N HIS A 350 -0.84 13.43 -16.83
CA HIS A 350 -0.46 12.27 -17.64
C HIS A 350 -1.62 11.69 -18.47
N LEU A 351 -2.77 12.36 -18.57
CA LEU A 351 -3.92 11.86 -19.35
C LEU A 351 -3.60 11.62 -20.83
N ALA A 352 -2.68 12.40 -21.40
CA ALA A 352 -2.24 12.22 -22.79
C ALA A 352 -1.60 10.84 -23.05
N LEU A 353 -0.99 10.22 -22.03
CA LEU A 353 -0.46 8.86 -22.13
C LEU A 353 -1.60 7.83 -22.23
N VAL A 354 -2.66 8.00 -21.43
CA VAL A 354 -3.84 7.13 -21.46
C VAL A 354 -4.62 7.31 -22.77
N ASP A 355 -4.72 8.54 -23.26
CA ASP A 355 -5.37 8.86 -24.54
C ASP A 355 -4.63 8.20 -25.72
N ARG A 356 -3.29 8.25 -25.72
CA ARG A 356 -2.45 7.54 -26.70
C ARG A 356 -2.65 6.02 -26.62
N ALA A 357 -2.63 5.44 -25.43
CA ALA A 357 -2.86 4.00 -25.26
C ALA A 357 -4.24 3.59 -25.80
N SER A 358 -5.27 4.40 -25.53
CA SER A 358 -6.65 4.15 -26.00
C SER A 358 -6.73 4.19 -27.52
N ALA A 359 -6.17 5.23 -28.14
CA ALA A 359 -6.11 5.33 -29.60
C ALA A 359 -5.32 4.18 -30.26
N THR A 360 -4.28 3.67 -29.58
CA THR A 360 -3.50 2.52 -30.05
C THR A 360 -4.34 1.24 -29.99
N ALA A 361 -5.09 1.02 -28.91
CA ALA A 361 -6.02 -0.09 -28.77
C ALA A 361 -7.13 -0.06 -29.86
N ASP A 362 -7.70 1.12 -30.14
CA ASP A 362 -8.71 1.31 -31.18
C ASP A 362 -8.14 1.01 -32.59
N SER A 363 -6.91 1.42 -32.88
CA SER A 363 -6.24 1.12 -34.17
C SER A 363 -6.08 -0.38 -34.41
N ILE A 364 -5.75 -1.14 -33.36
CA ILE A 364 -5.52 -2.59 -33.43
C ILE A 364 -6.80 -3.36 -33.77
N TYR A 365 -7.96 -2.83 -33.40
CA TYR A 365 -9.25 -3.52 -33.48
C TYR A 365 -9.55 -4.09 -34.88
N SER A 366 -9.22 -3.32 -35.93
CA SER A 366 -9.40 -3.73 -37.34
C SER A 366 -8.39 -4.77 -37.85
N LYS A 367 -7.31 -5.02 -37.09
CA LYS A 367 -6.16 -5.85 -37.48
C LYS A 367 -5.99 -7.08 -36.57
N LEU A 368 -6.92 -7.31 -35.64
CA LEU A 368 -6.90 -8.46 -34.74
C LEU A 368 -6.81 -9.78 -35.53
N GLY A 369 -6.02 -10.73 -35.02
CA GLY A 369 -5.78 -12.01 -35.70
C GLY A 369 -4.83 -11.91 -36.89
N THR A 370 -4.07 -10.82 -37.01
CA THR A 370 -3.03 -10.66 -38.04
C THR A 370 -1.68 -10.28 -37.40
N GLU A 371 -0.57 -10.66 -38.04
CA GLU A 371 0.77 -10.26 -37.58
C GLU A 371 1.01 -8.74 -37.68
N LYS A 372 0.20 -8.03 -38.48
CA LYS A 372 0.31 -6.58 -38.67
C LYS A 372 0.05 -5.80 -37.38
N SER A 373 -0.69 -6.37 -36.41
CA SER A 373 -0.94 -5.72 -35.11
C SER A 373 0.19 -5.90 -34.10
N ALA A 374 1.23 -6.71 -34.38
CA ALA A 374 2.25 -7.05 -33.38
C ALA A 374 3.01 -5.82 -32.84
N GLN A 375 3.39 -4.89 -33.71
CA GLN A 375 4.10 -3.68 -33.30
C GLN A 375 3.22 -2.73 -32.46
N GLU A 376 1.95 -2.58 -32.86
CA GLU A 376 0.98 -1.76 -32.13
C GLU A 376 0.66 -2.39 -30.77
N LEU A 377 0.53 -3.72 -30.69
CA LEU A 377 0.33 -4.44 -29.42
C LEU A 377 1.53 -4.29 -28.47
N ASN A 378 2.77 -4.32 -28.99
CA ASN A 378 3.96 -4.05 -28.17
C ASN A 378 3.98 -2.59 -27.67
N THR A 379 3.58 -1.64 -28.52
CA THR A 379 3.44 -0.23 -28.14
C THR A 379 2.39 -0.07 -27.04
N LEU A 380 1.23 -0.70 -27.20
CA LEU A 380 0.16 -0.71 -26.21
C LEU A 380 0.60 -1.35 -24.88
N LYS A 381 1.34 -2.46 -24.93
CA LYS A 381 1.91 -3.11 -23.74
C LYS A 381 2.82 -2.14 -22.97
N GLU A 382 3.69 -1.44 -23.67
CA GLU A 382 4.63 -0.47 -23.08
C GLU A 382 3.88 0.74 -22.50
N ASP A 383 2.90 1.29 -23.20
CA ASP A 383 2.09 2.40 -22.69
C ASP A 383 1.28 1.98 -21.45
N ILE A 384 0.68 0.78 -21.43
CA ILE A 384 0.00 0.23 -20.25
C ILE A 384 0.98 0.08 -19.08
N ASN A 385 2.19 -0.43 -19.33
CA ASN A 385 3.22 -0.56 -18.28
C ASN A 385 3.64 0.80 -17.73
N ARG A 386 3.77 1.82 -18.58
CA ARG A 386 4.07 3.20 -18.14
C ARG A 386 2.93 3.79 -17.30
N ILE A 387 1.68 3.59 -17.71
CA ILE A 387 0.50 4.03 -16.94
C ILE A 387 0.46 3.33 -15.58
N PHE A 388 0.62 2.00 -15.57
CA PHE A 388 0.69 1.22 -14.34
C PHE A 388 1.82 1.71 -13.44
N SER A 389 2.99 1.98 -14.03
CA SER A 389 4.16 2.49 -13.34
C SER A 389 3.93 3.85 -12.66
N LEU A 390 3.19 4.76 -13.29
CA LEU A 390 2.78 6.03 -12.68
C LEU A 390 1.86 5.81 -11.48
N LEU A 391 0.92 4.86 -11.59
CA LEU A 391 -0.03 4.53 -10.52
C LEU A 391 0.60 3.74 -9.36
N CYS A 392 1.83 3.27 -9.53
CA CYS A 392 2.62 2.66 -8.46
C CYS A 392 3.53 3.65 -7.74
N ALA A 393 3.43 4.96 -7.98
CA ALA A 393 4.16 5.91 -7.15
C ALA A 393 3.70 5.79 -5.68
N PRO A 394 4.59 5.95 -4.67
CA PRO A 394 4.27 5.69 -3.27
C PRO A 394 3.06 6.44 -2.73
N GLU A 395 2.84 7.68 -3.18
CA GLU A 395 1.67 8.51 -2.84
C GLU A 395 0.33 7.95 -3.32
N PHE A 396 0.34 7.01 -4.26
CA PHE A 396 -0.84 6.39 -4.88
C PHE A 396 -1.08 4.96 -4.41
N HIS A 397 -0.25 4.42 -3.51
CA HIS A 397 -0.46 3.12 -2.89
C HIS A 397 -1.72 3.11 -2.02
N LEU A 398 -2.39 1.95 -1.94
CA LEU A 398 -3.56 1.79 -1.07
C LEU A 398 -3.22 2.19 0.37
N ALA A 399 -4.14 2.93 1.00
CA ALA A 399 -4.04 3.44 2.36
C ALA A 399 -2.82 4.35 2.64
N SER A 400 -2.13 4.83 1.61
CA SER A 400 -1.01 5.76 1.75
C SER A 400 -1.43 7.17 1.36
N HIS A 401 -1.12 8.15 2.20
CA HIS A 401 -1.37 9.57 1.93
C HIS A 401 -0.07 10.26 1.58
N SER A 402 -0.12 11.19 0.62
CA SER A 402 0.92 12.21 0.50
C SER A 402 0.80 13.26 1.60
N ARG A 403 1.94 13.65 2.15
CA ARG A 403 2.10 14.83 3.01
C ARG A 403 2.21 16.11 2.16
N ASP A 404 2.41 16.02 0.84
CA ASP A 404 2.02 17.10 -0.06
C ASP A 404 0.49 17.07 -0.16
N PRO A 405 -0.20 18.08 0.38
CA PRO A 405 -1.66 18.06 0.45
C PRO A 405 -2.36 18.23 -0.89
N LEU A 406 -1.63 18.54 -1.95
CA LEU A 406 -2.19 18.68 -3.29
C LEU A 406 -2.13 17.37 -4.06
N VAL A 407 -1.16 16.49 -3.75
CA VAL A 407 -1.00 15.19 -4.41
C VAL A 407 -2.11 14.23 -3.96
N GLY A 408 -2.70 13.50 -4.91
CA GLY A 408 -3.77 12.55 -4.59
C GLY A 408 -5.14 13.19 -4.31
N LYS A 409 -5.26 14.53 -4.41
CA LYS A 409 -6.54 15.25 -4.25
C LYS A 409 -7.12 15.69 -5.59
N GLY A 410 -8.45 15.84 -5.56
CA GLY A 410 -9.24 16.59 -6.54
C GLY A 410 -8.54 17.86 -7.01
N ALA A 411 -8.51 18.14 -8.31
CA ALA A 411 -8.10 19.46 -8.84
C ALA A 411 -8.93 20.63 -8.25
N ASN A 412 -10.08 20.32 -7.64
CA ASN A 412 -10.92 21.24 -6.88
C ASN A 412 -10.67 21.06 -5.38
N LEU A 413 -9.84 21.91 -4.79
CA LEU A 413 -9.68 21.98 -3.33
C LEU A 413 -11.01 22.40 -2.69
N MET A 414 -11.43 21.68 -1.65
CA MET A 414 -12.63 21.99 -0.88
C MET A 414 -12.24 22.40 0.55
N CYS A 415 -13.08 23.23 1.15
CA CYS A 415 -12.92 23.60 2.56
C CYS A 415 -13.04 22.37 3.44
N GLY A 416 -12.14 22.24 4.42
CA GLY A 416 -12.19 21.20 5.44
C GLY A 416 -13.35 21.36 6.41
N ASN A 417 -13.96 22.55 6.48
CA ASN A 417 -15.16 22.79 7.27
C ASN A 417 -16.37 22.15 6.58
N PRO A 418 -17.02 21.14 7.17
CA PRO A 418 -18.18 20.48 6.59
C PRO A 418 -19.39 21.40 6.37
N GLY A 419 -19.48 22.50 7.14
CA GLY A 419 -20.54 23.50 7.02
C GLY A 419 -20.28 24.55 5.94
N CYS A 420 -19.14 24.50 5.25
CA CYS A 420 -18.78 25.51 4.26
C CYS A 420 -19.35 25.16 2.87
N PRO A 421 -20.09 26.08 2.21
CA PRO A 421 -20.60 25.84 0.84
C PRO A 421 -19.51 25.77 -0.24
N GLY A 422 -18.25 26.03 0.13
CA GLY A 422 -17.04 25.55 -0.54
C GLY A 422 -16.90 25.91 -2.03
N LYS A 423 -16.23 27.03 -2.32
CA LYS A 423 -15.49 27.30 -3.58
C LYS A 423 -14.77 28.65 -3.47
N VAL A 424 -13.47 28.64 -3.14
CA VAL A 424 -12.60 29.82 -3.27
C VAL A 424 -11.31 29.42 -3.97
N LYS A 425 -10.80 30.31 -4.83
CA LYS A 425 -9.58 30.09 -5.63
C LYS A 425 -8.32 29.98 -4.77
N GLU A 426 -8.32 30.62 -3.60
CA GLU A 426 -7.21 30.61 -2.66
C GLU A 426 -7.69 30.09 -1.31
N MET A 427 -6.95 29.16 -0.71
CA MET A 427 -7.32 28.53 0.54
C MET A 427 -6.17 28.59 1.53
N LEU A 428 -6.50 28.88 2.79
CA LEU A 428 -5.58 28.82 3.91
C LEU A 428 -5.22 27.37 4.22
N LYS A 429 -3.94 27.06 4.12
CA LYS A 429 -3.39 25.77 4.53
C LYS A 429 -3.19 25.75 6.03
N CYS A 430 -3.70 24.72 6.72
CA CYS A 430 -3.44 24.56 8.14
C CYS A 430 -1.92 24.44 8.40
N SER A 431 -1.36 25.35 9.19
CA SER A 431 0.09 25.43 9.43
C SER A 431 0.64 24.23 10.20
N GLY A 432 -0.18 23.58 11.03
CA GLY A 432 0.19 22.39 11.79
C GLY A 432 0.24 21.12 10.92
N CYS A 433 -0.92 20.64 10.52
CA CYS A 433 -1.04 19.37 9.78
C CYS A 433 -0.55 19.49 8.35
N ARG A 434 -0.72 20.68 7.74
CA ARG A 434 -0.48 20.95 6.32
C ARG A 434 -1.31 20.10 5.35
N VAL A 435 -2.34 19.39 5.82
CA VAL A 435 -3.18 18.49 5.00
C VAL A 435 -4.63 18.94 4.83
N THR A 436 -5.12 19.87 5.65
CA THR A 436 -6.46 20.46 5.54
C THR A 436 -6.38 21.92 5.08
N PHE A 437 -7.35 22.33 4.26
CA PHE A 437 -7.46 23.66 3.70
C PHE A 437 -8.76 24.32 4.12
N TYR A 438 -8.74 25.62 4.32
CA TYR A 438 -9.91 26.39 4.71
C TYR A 438 -10.06 27.61 3.83
N CYS A 439 -11.30 28.00 3.55
CA CYS A 439 -11.58 29.25 2.83
C CYS A 439 -11.03 30.46 3.60
N ASN A 440 -11.09 30.41 4.93
CA ASN A 440 -10.69 31.48 5.84
C ASN A 440 -10.42 30.92 7.26
N VAL A 441 -10.01 31.80 8.18
CA VAL A 441 -9.66 31.43 9.56
C VAL A 441 -10.91 31.01 10.35
N GLU A 442 -12.07 31.54 9.99
CA GLU A 442 -13.36 31.20 10.61
C GLU A 442 -13.69 29.71 10.37
N CYS A 443 -13.60 29.25 9.12
CA CYS A 443 -13.78 27.85 8.77
C CYS A 443 -12.76 26.94 9.47
N GLN A 444 -11.52 27.39 9.66
CA GLN A 444 -10.53 26.66 10.42
C GLN A 444 -10.91 26.56 11.91
N ARG A 445 -11.41 27.64 12.51
CA ARG A 445 -11.83 27.67 13.93
C ARG A 445 -13.06 26.81 14.18
N GLU A 446 -14.01 26.82 13.25
CA GLU A 446 -15.20 25.97 13.31
C GLU A 446 -14.85 24.48 13.26
N ASP A 447 -14.01 24.08 12.31
CA ASP A 447 -13.52 22.70 12.21
C ASP A 447 -12.50 22.36 13.32
N TRP A 448 -11.93 23.33 14.04
CA TRP A 448 -10.84 23.06 15.00
C TRP A 448 -11.21 22.02 16.06
N LYS A 449 -12.46 21.99 16.51
CA LYS A 449 -12.94 21.01 17.51
C LYS A 449 -12.75 19.57 17.07
N THR A 450 -12.94 19.29 15.78
CA THR A 450 -12.79 17.98 15.13
C THR A 450 -11.38 17.81 14.54
N HIS A 451 -10.86 18.85 13.91
CA HIS A 451 -9.57 18.87 13.24
C HIS A 451 -8.38 18.75 14.18
N ARG A 452 -8.43 19.28 15.41
CA ARG A 452 -7.27 19.35 16.32
C ARG A 452 -6.61 18.00 16.55
N LEU A 453 -7.38 16.91 16.64
CA LEU A 453 -6.85 15.56 16.83
C LEU A 453 -6.01 15.11 15.63
N LEU A 454 -6.59 15.18 14.43
CA LEU A 454 -5.86 14.98 13.17
C LEU A 454 -4.67 15.92 13.06
N CYS A 455 -4.83 17.18 13.43
CA CYS A 455 -3.78 18.15 13.29
C CYS A 455 -2.60 17.85 14.19
N ASN A 456 -2.88 17.44 15.43
CA ASN A 456 -1.87 17.02 16.38
C ASN A 456 -1.22 15.71 15.96
N GLU A 457 -1.98 14.73 15.50
CA GLU A 457 -1.45 13.45 15.00
C GLU A 457 -0.57 13.65 13.75
N MET A 458 -0.99 14.50 12.83
CA MET A 458 -0.21 14.84 11.64
C MET A 458 1.01 15.70 11.95
N ARG A 459 0.96 16.46 13.05
CA ARG A 459 2.09 17.23 13.56
C ARG A 459 3.04 16.35 14.38
N SER A 460 2.55 15.37 15.15
CA SER A 460 3.34 14.38 15.88
C SER A 460 3.94 13.35 14.93
N ARG A 461 3.35 13.09 13.77
CA ARG A 461 4.05 12.37 12.70
C ARG A 461 5.24 13.16 12.12
N LYS A 462 5.37 14.45 12.46
CA LYS A 462 6.59 15.25 12.24
C LYS A 462 7.50 15.30 13.48
N ILE A 463 6.98 14.93 14.65
CA ILE A 463 7.68 14.85 15.95
C ILE A 463 7.10 13.63 16.70
N ALA A 464 7.65 12.45 16.40
CA ALA A 464 7.54 11.15 17.07
C ALA A 464 6.37 10.87 18.09
N PRO A 465 5.62 9.74 18.00
CA PRO A 465 4.49 9.44 18.90
C PRO A 465 4.92 9.17 20.34
N THR A 466 4.08 9.60 21.30
CA THR A 466 4.08 9.10 22.69
C THR A 466 3.35 7.76 22.77
N PRO A 467 3.87 6.79 23.52
CA PRO A 467 3.22 5.49 23.70
C PRO A 467 1.87 5.64 24.42
N VAL A 468 0.85 4.95 23.91
CA VAL A 468 -0.43 4.76 24.60
C VAL A 468 -0.26 3.55 25.51
N GLU A 469 -0.40 3.74 26.83
CA GLU A 469 -0.51 2.63 27.77
C GLU A 469 -1.81 1.88 27.51
N VAL A 470 -1.69 0.60 27.18
CA VAL A 470 -2.83 -0.31 27.01
C VAL A 470 -3.38 -0.62 28.40
N VAL A 471 -4.56 -0.10 28.70
CA VAL A 471 -5.35 -0.58 29.85
C VAL A 471 -6.01 -1.90 29.43
N GLU A 472 -5.51 -3.01 29.97
CA GLU A 472 -6.16 -4.31 29.83
C GLU A 472 -7.52 -4.27 30.55
N CYS A 473 -8.59 -4.16 29.76
CA CYS A 473 -9.94 -4.45 30.24
C CYS A 473 -10.23 -5.94 30.03
N PRO A 474 -10.60 -6.71 31.06
CA PRO A 474 -10.97 -8.11 30.89
C PRO A 474 -12.19 -8.21 29.98
N VAL A 475 -12.01 -8.90 28.85
CA VAL A 475 -13.07 -9.22 27.91
C VAL A 475 -14.09 -10.13 28.60
N GLN A 476 -15.29 -9.65 28.87
CA GLN A 476 -16.40 -10.49 29.30
C GLN A 476 -16.96 -11.23 28.08
N THR A 477 -16.61 -12.51 27.96
CA THR A 477 -17.18 -13.41 26.96
C THR A 477 -18.66 -13.64 27.26
N LEU A 478 -19.55 -13.18 26.38
CA LEU A 478 -20.97 -13.53 26.44
C LEU A 478 -21.11 -15.05 26.22
N LYS A 479 -21.60 -15.77 27.24
CA LYS A 479 -21.93 -17.20 27.13
C LYS A 479 -23.00 -17.39 26.06
N ALA A 480 -22.78 -18.37 25.18
CA ALA A 480 -23.77 -18.80 24.21
C ALA A 480 -25.04 -19.26 24.95
N ALA A 481 -26.19 -18.67 24.59
CA ALA A 481 -27.48 -19.17 25.02
C ALA A 481 -27.65 -20.58 24.42
N ALA A 482 -27.85 -21.56 25.28
CA ALA A 482 -28.20 -22.91 24.88
C ALA A 482 -29.56 -22.86 24.17
N LEU A 483 -29.59 -23.29 22.91
CA LEU A 483 -30.81 -23.67 22.23
C LEU A 483 -31.20 -25.06 22.76
N ALA A 484 -32.28 -25.10 23.54
CA ALA A 484 -33.13 -26.26 23.75
C ALA A 484 -34.57 -25.82 23.46
#